data_AF-A0A317DK81-F1
#
_entry.id   AF-A0A317DK81-F1
#
_cell.length_a   1.000
_cell.length_b   1.000
_cell.length_c   1.000
_cell.angle_alpha   90.00
_cell.angle_beta   90.00
_cell.angle_gamma   90.00
#
_symmetry.space_group_name_H-M   'P 1'
#
loop_
_entity.id
_entity.type
_entity.pdbx_description
1 polymer ?
#
loop_
_entity_poly.entity_id
_entity_poly.type
_entity_poly.pdbx_seq_one_letter_code
_entity_poly.pdbx_strand_id
1 'polypeptide(L)'
;PADRVTWTRAPATGRYDPANVVLVRGRTLDSTVGFEVLTPLVLADGTAVLVDHGWIPPAPGAGATTQPQVPAAPPGEVTVSGRVLAGESGAGTVDRRDGKLETRRIGVSRLARQLPYPIYGGYLLLDQQTPAADPAFQAVPIGHTNNWQNFGYVVQWWLFAGMSLVGYGWVARREARRRAGLDKPRPPVDRAAEPAPSAPV
;
A
#
# COMPACT_ATOMS: atom_id res chain seq x y z
N PRO A 1 -9.40 16.85 1.10
CA PRO A 1 -9.16 15.60 0.34
C PRO A 1 -8.21 14.67 1.11
N ALA A 2 -8.62 13.41 1.35
CA ALA A 2 -7.83 12.42 2.10
C ALA A 2 -6.47 12.12 1.44
N ASP A 3 -6.36 12.32 0.13
CA ASP A 3 -5.17 12.05 -0.68
C ASP A 3 -3.92 12.82 -0.23
N ARG A 4 -4.09 14.02 0.37
CA ARG A 4 -2.97 14.83 0.87
C ARG A 4 -2.41 14.36 2.21
N VAL A 5 -3.16 13.54 2.95
CA VAL A 5 -2.84 13.11 4.31
C VAL A 5 -2.79 11.58 4.44
N THR A 6 -2.89 10.85 3.32
CA THR A 6 -2.81 9.40 3.34
C THR A 6 -1.47 8.97 3.94
N TRP A 7 -1.51 7.99 4.85
CA TRP A 7 -0.39 7.49 5.68
C TRP A 7 0.07 8.41 6.82
N THR A 8 -0.56 9.56 7.02
CA THR A 8 -0.31 10.38 8.21
C THR A 8 -1.08 9.86 9.41
N ARG A 9 -0.51 10.01 10.61
CA ARG A 9 -1.22 9.76 11.86
C ARG A 9 -2.12 10.93 12.19
N ALA A 10 -3.38 10.65 12.51
CA ALA A 10 -4.35 11.65 12.92
C ALA A 10 -5.12 11.17 14.16
N PRO A 11 -5.26 12.03 15.18
CA PRO A 11 -6.19 11.78 16.28
C PRO A 11 -7.62 12.14 15.88
N ALA A 12 -8.60 11.46 16.47
CA ALA A 12 -10.00 11.82 16.41
C ALA A 12 -10.70 11.47 17.74
N THR A 13 -11.65 12.30 18.14
CA THR A 13 -12.43 12.09 19.38
C THR A 13 -13.91 12.15 19.07
N GLY A 14 -14.66 11.18 19.56
CA GLY A 14 -16.09 11.07 19.30
C GLY A 14 -16.72 9.87 20.00
N ARG A 15 -17.91 9.47 19.57
CA ARG A 15 -18.63 8.29 20.09
C ARG A 15 -18.86 7.30 18.97
N TYR A 16 -18.58 6.03 19.24
CA TYR A 16 -18.84 4.99 18.25
C TYR A 16 -20.34 4.80 18.03
N ASP A 17 -20.72 4.57 16.78
CA ASP A 17 -22.07 4.18 16.38
C ASP A 17 -22.14 2.66 16.13
N PRO A 18 -22.51 1.87 17.16
CA PRO A 18 -22.57 0.41 17.04
C PRO A 18 -23.72 -0.07 16.14
N ALA A 19 -24.69 0.78 15.79
CA ALA A 19 -25.80 0.41 14.90
C ALA A 19 -25.37 0.34 13.42
N ASN A 20 -24.22 0.94 13.10
CA ASN A 20 -23.69 1.03 11.73
C ASN A 20 -22.29 0.41 11.59
N VAL A 21 -22.01 -0.64 12.36
CA VAL A 21 -20.81 -1.47 12.16
C VAL A 21 -20.78 -2.02 10.73
N VAL A 22 -19.60 -1.94 10.11
CA VAL A 22 -19.31 -2.42 8.77
C VAL A 22 -18.37 -3.61 8.86
N LEU A 23 -18.78 -4.74 8.29
CA LEU A 23 -17.98 -5.95 8.14
C LEU A 23 -17.43 -6.01 6.72
N VAL A 24 -16.11 -5.97 6.58
CA VAL A 24 -15.43 -6.12 5.30
C VAL A 24 -14.98 -7.56 5.16
N ARG A 25 -15.72 -8.34 4.37
CA ARG A 25 -15.54 -9.79 4.22
C ARG A 25 -14.43 -10.15 3.23
N GLY A 26 -13.89 -11.35 3.38
CA GLY A 26 -12.90 -11.89 2.45
C GLY A 26 -11.50 -11.33 2.70
N ARG A 27 -11.22 -10.89 3.92
CA ARG A 27 -9.91 -10.38 4.34
C ARG A 27 -9.08 -11.55 4.84
N THR A 28 -7.91 -11.77 4.24
CA THR A 28 -7.03 -12.88 4.63
C THR A 28 -5.95 -12.38 5.57
N LEU A 29 -5.86 -13.00 6.74
CA LEU A 29 -4.76 -12.83 7.69
C LEU A 29 -4.24 -14.22 8.04
N ASP A 30 -2.93 -14.43 7.96
CA ASP A 30 -2.26 -15.70 8.28
C ASP A 30 -2.96 -16.94 7.68
N SER A 31 -3.26 -16.85 6.38
CA SER A 31 -3.96 -17.90 5.58
C SER A 31 -5.42 -18.18 5.99
N THR A 32 -5.98 -17.41 6.92
CA THR A 32 -7.38 -17.51 7.34
C THR A 32 -8.20 -16.39 6.73
N VAL A 33 -9.33 -16.73 6.10
CA VAL A 33 -10.27 -15.73 5.58
C VAL A 33 -11.23 -15.32 6.69
N GLY A 34 -11.28 -14.03 6.97
CA GLY A 34 -12.15 -13.42 7.96
C GLY A 34 -12.62 -12.03 7.53
N PHE A 35 -12.76 -11.14 8.51
CA PHE A 35 -13.39 -9.85 8.33
C PHE A 35 -12.56 -8.75 8.97
N GLU A 36 -12.42 -7.62 8.27
CA GLU A 36 -12.09 -6.35 8.95
C GLU A 36 -13.37 -5.72 9.49
N VAL A 37 -13.27 -5.05 10.63
CA VAL A 37 -14.41 -4.43 11.30
C VAL A 37 -14.19 -2.93 11.38
N LEU A 38 -15.09 -2.19 10.75
CA LEU A 38 -15.11 -0.73 10.82
C LEU A 38 -16.30 -0.26 11.64
N THR A 39 -16.07 0.71 12.52
CA THR A 39 -17.15 1.39 13.24
C THR A 39 -17.06 2.89 12.99
N PRO A 40 -18.16 3.56 12.61
CA PRO A 40 -18.17 5.02 12.53
C PRO A 40 -17.96 5.64 13.91
N LEU A 41 -17.00 6.54 14.02
CA LEU A 41 -16.79 7.41 15.17
C LEU A 41 -17.45 8.76 14.88
N VAL A 42 -18.61 9.01 15.49
CA VAL A 42 -19.38 10.25 15.32
C VAL A 42 -18.72 11.34 16.16
N LEU A 43 -18.33 12.43 15.50
CA LEU A 43 -17.66 13.58 16.10
C LEU A 43 -18.68 14.57 16.67
N ALA A 44 -18.17 15.55 17.43
CA ALA A 44 -19.01 16.57 18.06
C ALA A 44 -19.79 17.45 17.05
N ASP A 45 -19.32 17.57 15.81
CA ASP A 45 -19.98 18.31 14.73
C ASP A 45 -21.04 17.50 13.97
N GLY A 46 -21.28 16.24 14.36
CA GLY A 46 -22.22 15.33 13.73
C GLY A 46 -21.71 14.65 12.46
N THR A 47 -20.49 14.96 12.00
CA THR A 47 -19.80 14.16 10.99
C THR A 47 -19.23 12.89 11.61
N ALA A 48 -18.84 11.90 10.81
CA ALA A 48 -18.15 10.72 11.32
C ALA A 48 -16.90 10.35 10.53
N VAL A 49 -15.93 9.76 11.22
CA VAL A 49 -14.78 9.09 10.61
C VAL A 49 -14.95 7.58 10.75
N LEU A 50 -14.70 6.82 9.69
CA LEU A 50 -14.67 5.36 9.78
C LEU A 50 -13.38 4.93 10.47
N VAL A 51 -13.48 4.15 11.53
CA VAL A 51 -12.32 3.57 12.23
C VAL A 51 -12.28 2.08 11.95
N ASP A 52 -11.22 1.62 11.31
CA ASP A 52 -10.89 0.21 11.13
C ASP A 52 -10.16 -0.30 12.38
N HIS A 53 -10.85 -1.16 13.14
CA HIS A 53 -10.32 -1.74 14.37
C HIS A 53 -9.34 -2.87 14.10
N GLY A 54 -9.35 -3.43 12.90
CA GLY A 54 -8.57 -4.59 12.51
C GLY A 54 -9.42 -5.79 12.15
N TRP A 55 -8.76 -6.95 12.14
CA TRP A 55 -9.27 -8.20 11.63
C TRP A 55 -9.79 -9.12 12.74
N ILE A 56 -10.89 -9.84 12.45
CA ILE A 56 -11.46 -10.89 13.31
C ILE A 56 -11.70 -12.16 12.45
N PRO A 57 -11.38 -13.36 12.98
CA PRO A 57 -11.69 -14.61 12.31
C PRO A 57 -13.21 -14.86 12.21
N PRO A 58 -13.67 -15.69 11.27
CA PRO A 58 -15.06 -16.13 11.26
C PRO A 58 -15.37 -16.89 12.56
N ALA A 59 -16.67 -17.04 12.87
CA ALA A 59 -17.08 -17.79 14.05
C ALA A 59 -16.49 -19.23 14.03
N PRO A 60 -16.01 -19.76 15.17
CA PRO A 60 -15.41 -21.09 15.23
C PRO A 60 -16.32 -22.17 14.64
N GLY A 61 -15.78 -23.01 13.75
CA GLY A 61 -16.54 -24.06 13.06
C GLY A 61 -17.52 -23.57 11.98
N ALA A 62 -17.58 -22.26 11.73
CA ALA A 62 -18.40 -21.68 10.67
C ALA A 62 -17.58 -21.40 9.40
N GLY A 63 -18.26 -21.30 8.26
CA GLY A 63 -17.62 -20.96 6.98
C GLY A 63 -17.13 -19.50 6.94
N ALA A 64 -16.23 -19.21 5.99
CA ALA A 64 -15.63 -17.88 5.79
C ALA A 64 -16.64 -16.75 5.47
N THR A 65 -17.91 -17.10 5.21
CA THR A 65 -19.01 -16.15 4.95
C THR A 65 -19.91 -15.92 6.16
N THR A 66 -19.68 -16.62 7.27
CA THR A 66 -20.45 -16.44 8.50
C THR A 66 -19.92 -15.22 9.25
N GLN A 67 -20.82 -14.31 9.64
CA GLN A 67 -20.43 -13.10 10.36
C GLN A 67 -19.75 -13.46 11.69
N PRO A 68 -18.67 -12.74 12.05
CA PRO A 68 -17.98 -12.96 13.30
C PRO A 68 -18.77 -12.36 14.47
N GLN A 69 -18.45 -12.82 15.68
CA GLN A 69 -18.84 -12.12 16.88
C GLN A 69 -17.95 -10.88 17.03
N VAL A 70 -18.55 -9.70 16.87
CA VAL A 70 -17.85 -8.43 17.00
C VAL A 70 -17.95 -7.98 18.47
N PRO A 71 -16.83 -7.71 19.15
CA PRO A 71 -16.85 -7.13 20.48
C PRO A 71 -17.61 -5.81 20.53
N ALA A 72 -18.24 -5.50 21.65
CA ALA A 72 -18.92 -4.23 21.82
C ALA A 72 -17.90 -3.08 21.84
N ALA A 73 -18.21 -1.98 21.16
CA ALA A 73 -17.41 -0.77 21.26
C ALA A 73 -17.49 -0.19 22.68
N PRO A 74 -16.40 0.43 23.20
CA PRO A 74 -16.44 1.10 24.49
C PRO A 74 -17.58 2.12 24.56
N PRO A 75 -18.34 2.17 25.67
CA PRO A 75 -19.38 3.16 25.83
C PRO A 75 -18.79 4.55 26.04
N GLY A 76 -19.51 5.58 25.61
CA GLY A 76 -19.11 6.97 25.87
C GLY A 76 -18.24 7.57 24.77
N GLU A 77 -17.42 8.54 25.16
CA GLU A 77 -16.47 9.21 24.27
C GLU A 77 -15.15 8.44 24.23
N VAL A 78 -14.59 8.34 23.03
CA VAL A 78 -13.35 7.63 22.73
C VAL A 78 -12.44 8.58 21.97
N THR A 79 -11.17 8.59 22.34
CA THR A 79 -10.10 9.22 21.55
C THR A 79 -9.30 8.13 20.86
N VAL A 80 -9.23 8.19 19.54
CA VAL A 80 -8.48 7.27 18.69
C VAL A 80 -7.30 8.01 18.06
N SER A 81 -6.24 7.26 17.78
CA SER A 81 -5.11 7.68 16.95
C SER A 81 -4.84 6.57 15.95
N GLY A 82 -4.77 6.93 14.68
CA GLY A 82 -4.61 5.97 13.60
C GLY A 82 -4.04 6.59 12.34
N ARG A 83 -3.74 5.77 11.36
CA ARG A 83 -3.29 6.23 10.05
C ARG A 83 -4.46 6.46 9.11
N VAL A 84 -4.46 7.61 8.45
CA VAL A 84 -5.45 7.92 7.43
C VAL A 84 -5.17 7.10 6.18
N LEU A 85 -6.16 6.33 5.74
CA LEU A 85 -6.13 5.58 4.49
C LEU A 85 -7.23 6.09 3.57
N ALA A 86 -6.92 6.15 2.27
CA ALA A 86 -7.91 6.43 1.25
C ALA A 86 -8.84 5.23 1.07
N GLY A 87 -10.10 5.48 0.69
CA GLY A 87 -11.04 4.41 0.39
C GLY A 87 -10.56 3.51 -0.75
N GLU A 88 -10.90 2.23 -0.69
CA GLU A 88 -10.55 1.27 -1.72
C GLU A 88 -11.37 1.51 -3.01
N SER A 89 -10.67 1.51 -4.14
CA SER A 89 -11.27 1.57 -5.48
C SER A 89 -11.83 0.22 -5.91
N GLY A 90 -12.85 0.22 -6.78
CA GLY A 90 -13.43 -1.00 -7.39
C GLY A 90 -14.96 -1.08 -7.32
N ALA A 91 -15.55 -2.05 -8.02
CA ALA A 91 -16.98 -2.36 -7.93
C ALA A 91 -17.25 -3.29 -6.74
N GLY A 92 -18.36 -3.05 -6.02
CA GLY A 92 -18.72 -3.77 -4.80
C GLY A 92 -20.05 -3.25 -4.27
N THR A 93 -20.89 -4.11 -3.72
CA THR A 93 -22.11 -3.69 -3.05
C THR A 93 -21.84 -3.44 -1.57
N VAL A 94 -22.70 -2.64 -0.97
CA VAL A 94 -22.83 -2.58 0.49
C VAL A 94 -24.21 -3.13 0.78
N ASP A 95 -24.24 -4.26 1.46
CA ASP A 95 -25.47 -4.98 1.80
C ASP A 95 -25.70 -4.83 3.31
N ARG A 96 -26.94 -5.00 3.79
CA ARG A 96 -27.22 -5.08 5.24
C ARG A 96 -27.65 -6.49 5.59
N ARG A 97 -26.96 -7.10 6.55
CA ARG A 97 -27.23 -8.46 7.03
C ARG A 97 -27.12 -8.51 8.54
N ASP A 98 -28.14 -9.03 9.20
CA ASP A 98 -28.21 -9.18 10.65
C ASP A 98 -27.90 -7.87 11.40
N GLY A 99 -28.45 -6.76 10.88
CA GLY A 99 -28.28 -5.41 11.44
C GLY A 99 -26.98 -4.69 11.07
N LYS A 100 -25.96 -5.40 10.55
CA LYS A 100 -24.65 -4.84 10.18
C LYS A 100 -24.55 -4.56 8.69
N LEU A 101 -23.76 -3.56 8.32
CA LEU A 101 -23.36 -3.33 6.94
C LEU A 101 -22.28 -4.36 6.57
N GLU A 102 -22.33 -4.86 5.35
CA GLU A 102 -21.39 -5.86 4.87
C GLU A 102 -20.91 -5.51 3.45
N THR A 103 -19.61 -5.58 3.23
CA THR A 103 -19.01 -5.29 1.93
C THR A 103 -17.72 -6.09 1.71
N ARG A 104 -17.15 -6.05 0.50
CA ARG A 104 -15.85 -6.68 0.19
C ARG A 104 -14.70 -5.69 0.15
N ARG A 105 -15.00 -4.39 0.12
CA ARG A 105 -14.02 -3.31 -0.06
C ARG A 105 -14.43 -2.09 0.74
N ILE A 106 -13.47 -1.37 1.31
CA ILE A 106 -13.72 -0.14 2.08
C ILE A 106 -13.98 1.02 1.11
N GLY A 107 -15.10 0.96 0.39
CA GLY A 107 -15.54 2.01 -0.53
C GLY A 107 -16.23 3.14 0.22
N VAL A 108 -15.47 4.09 0.76
CA VAL A 108 -15.97 5.18 1.62
C VAL A 108 -17.17 5.90 1.02
N SER A 109 -17.13 6.31 -0.25
CA SER A 109 -18.26 7.01 -0.91
C SER A 109 -19.54 6.17 -1.01
N ARG A 110 -19.44 4.83 -0.96
CA ARG A 110 -20.61 3.93 -0.93
C ARG A 110 -21.14 3.75 0.47
N LEU A 111 -20.24 3.58 1.45
CA LEU A 111 -20.61 3.52 2.86
C LEU A 111 -21.31 4.81 3.29
N ALA A 112 -20.83 5.97 2.83
CA ALA A 112 -21.44 7.27 3.06
C ALA A 112 -22.94 7.32 2.70
N ARG A 113 -23.38 6.57 1.67
CA ARG A 113 -24.80 6.54 1.25
C ARG A 113 -25.68 5.64 2.10
N GLN A 114 -25.10 4.81 2.96
CA GLN A 114 -25.80 3.90 3.87
C GLN A 114 -25.89 4.44 5.29
N LEU A 115 -25.18 5.54 5.57
CA LEU A 115 -25.06 6.14 6.89
C LEU A 115 -25.97 7.37 7.01
N PRO A 116 -26.53 7.64 8.19
CA PRO A 116 -27.44 8.76 8.41
C PRO A 116 -26.73 10.11 8.60
N TYR A 117 -25.40 10.16 8.44
CA TYR A 117 -24.56 11.33 8.64
C TYR A 117 -23.45 11.40 7.58
N PRO A 118 -22.90 12.61 7.31
CA PRO A 118 -21.74 12.76 6.45
C PRO A 118 -20.51 12.10 7.07
N ILE A 119 -19.68 11.49 6.21
CA ILE A 119 -18.40 10.90 6.62
C ILE A 119 -17.22 11.52 5.87
N TYR A 120 -16.06 11.53 6.51
CA TYR A 120 -14.81 11.93 5.86
C TYR A 120 -14.46 10.98 4.70
N GLY A 121 -13.79 11.50 3.66
CA GLY A 121 -13.43 10.77 2.44
C GLY A 121 -12.33 9.70 2.57
N GLY A 122 -11.95 9.34 3.81
CA GLY A 122 -10.98 8.31 4.14
C GLY A 122 -11.39 7.60 5.44
N TYR A 123 -10.60 6.63 5.86
CA TYR A 123 -10.80 5.91 7.11
C TYR A 123 -9.51 5.89 7.93
N LEU A 124 -9.63 5.70 9.24
CA LEU A 124 -8.51 5.56 10.16
C LEU A 124 -8.25 4.07 10.40
N LEU A 125 -7.07 3.58 10.04
CA LEU A 125 -6.58 2.32 10.57
C LEU A 125 -6.05 2.55 11.98
N LEU A 126 -6.72 1.93 12.96
CA LEU A 126 -6.50 2.18 14.38
C LEU A 126 -5.10 1.73 14.80
N ASP A 127 -4.31 2.66 15.37
CA ASP A 127 -3.03 2.34 16.02
C ASP A 127 -3.21 2.27 17.55
N GLN A 128 -3.93 3.23 18.14
CA GLN A 128 -4.20 3.31 19.59
C GLN A 128 -5.57 3.95 19.86
N GLN A 129 -6.23 3.56 20.97
CA GLN A 129 -7.40 4.29 21.48
C GLN A 129 -7.45 4.33 23.01
N THR A 130 -8.22 5.29 23.52
CA THR A 130 -8.61 5.42 24.92
C THR A 130 -10.12 5.65 25.01
N PRO A 131 -10.89 4.80 25.72
CA PRO A 131 -10.48 3.55 26.39
C PRO A 131 -9.87 2.51 25.43
N ALA A 132 -9.09 1.57 25.95
CA ALA A 132 -8.38 0.57 25.14
C ALA A 132 -9.33 -0.24 24.24
N ALA A 133 -8.85 -0.63 23.06
CA ALA A 133 -9.59 -1.51 22.15
C ALA A 133 -9.65 -2.93 22.70
N ASP A 134 -10.68 -3.66 22.27
CA ASP A 134 -10.81 -5.07 22.60
C ASP A 134 -9.66 -5.87 21.97
N PRO A 135 -8.98 -6.76 22.72
CA PRO A 135 -7.85 -7.53 22.21
C PRO A 135 -8.23 -8.58 21.17
N ALA A 136 -9.53 -8.84 20.94
CA ALA A 136 -9.98 -9.74 19.89
C ALA A 136 -9.68 -9.22 18.47
N PHE A 137 -9.49 -7.90 18.30
CA PHE A 137 -9.09 -7.33 17.01
C PHE A 137 -7.60 -7.56 16.76
N GLN A 138 -7.29 -8.24 15.66
CA GLN A 138 -5.92 -8.42 15.21
C GLN A 138 -5.52 -7.28 14.27
N ALA A 139 -4.30 -6.78 14.43
CA ALA A 139 -3.81 -5.69 13.57
C ALA A 139 -3.73 -6.15 12.11
N VAL A 140 -4.30 -5.36 11.20
CA VAL A 140 -4.18 -5.60 9.75
C VAL A 140 -2.74 -5.26 9.33
N PRO A 141 -1.98 -6.22 8.77
CA PRO A 141 -0.63 -5.95 8.31
C PRO A 141 -0.67 -4.93 7.19
N ILE A 142 0.08 -3.86 7.36
CA ILE A 142 0.27 -2.90 6.27
C ILE A 142 1.27 -3.52 5.32
N GLY A 143 0.78 -3.91 4.15
CA GLY A 143 1.59 -4.52 3.11
C GLY A 143 2.88 -3.72 2.90
N HIS A 144 4.01 -4.34 3.22
CA HIS A 144 5.30 -3.78 2.84
C HIS A 144 5.44 -4.07 1.34
N THR A 145 5.49 -3.02 0.52
CA THR A 145 5.84 -3.22 -0.89
C THR A 145 7.22 -3.90 -0.91
N ASN A 146 7.34 -5.04 -1.58
CA ASN A 146 8.57 -5.81 -1.66
C ASN A 146 9.65 -4.94 -2.35
N ASN A 147 10.42 -4.23 -1.54
CA ASN A 147 11.30 -3.16 -1.98
C ASN A 147 12.56 -3.67 -2.68
N TRP A 148 12.79 -4.99 -2.68
CA TRP A 148 13.98 -5.60 -3.27
C TRP A 148 14.05 -5.50 -4.79
N GLN A 149 12.92 -5.65 -5.49
CA GLN A 149 12.88 -5.43 -6.94
C GLN A 149 13.16 -3.97 -7.29
N ASN A 150 12.56 -3.04 -6.55
CA ASN A 150 12.81 -1.60 -6.73
C ASN A 150 14.28 -1.26 -6.45
N PHE A 151 14.89 -1.87 -5.43
CA PHE A 151 16.31 -1.68 -5.14
C PHE A 151 17.21 -2.15 -6.28
N GLY A 152 16.91 -3.32 -6.88
CA GLY A 152 17.62 -3.80 -8.07
C GLY A 152 17.57 -2.81 -9.23
N TYR A 153 16.40 -2.22 -9.49
CA TYR A 153 16.25 -1.15 -10.49
C TYR A 153 17.07 0.09 -10.16
N VAL A 154 17.11 0.52 -8.89
CA VAL A 154 17.93 1.66 -8.47
C VAL A 154 19.40 1.40 -8.76
N VAL A 155 19.93 0.24 -8.36
CA VAL A 155 21.33 -0.15 -8.63
C VAL A 155 21.62 -0.16 -10.13
N GLN A 156 20.72 -0.74 -10.93
CA GLN A 156 20.84 -0.77 -12.39
C GLN A 156 20.94 0.64 -12.99
N TRP A 157 20.08 1.57 -12.58
CA TRP A 157 20.13 2.96 -13.05
C TRP A 157 21.43 3.66 -12.70
N TRP A 158 21.99 3.41 -11.51
CA TRP A 158 23.30 3.93 -11.12
C TRP A 158 24.44 3.36 -11.95
N LEU A 159 24.38 2.08 -12.34
CA LEU A 159 25.35 1.49 -13.26
C LEU A 159 25.29 2.14 -14.65
N PHE A 160 24.09 2.34 -15.19
CA PHE A 160 23.91 3.03 -16.47
C PHE A 160 24.42 4.47 -16.41
N ALA A 161 24.08 5.22 -15.36
CA ALA A 161 24.59 6.57 -15.16
C ALA A 161 26.13 6.60 -15.10
N GLY A 162 26.74 5.66 -14.37
CA GLY A 162 28.20 5.50 -14.31
C GLY A 162 28.82 5.18 -15.68
N MET A 163 28.27 4.22 -16.42
CA MET A 163 28.72 3.87 -17.76
C MET A 163 28.62 5.04 -18.73
N SER A 164 27.53 5.81 -18.67
CA SER A 164 27.34 7.01 -19.50
C SER A 164 28.37 8.09 -19.19
N LEU A 165 28.66 8.36 -17.91
CA LEU A 165 29.68 9.33 -17.50
C LEU A 165 31.08 8.89 -17.93
N VAL A 166 31.43 7.61 -17.75
CA VAL A 166 32.72 7.05 -18.19
C VAL A 166 32.84 7.11 -19.72
N GLY A 167 31.81 6.69 -20.45
CA GLY A 167 31.77 6.75 -21.91
C GLY A 167 31.92 8.17 -22.44
N TYR A 168 31.19 9.13 -21.85
CA TYR A 168 31.30 10.54 -22.18
C TYR A 168 32.71 11.08 -21.91
N GLY A 169 33.27 10.81 -20.73
CA GLY A 169 34.63 11.22 -20.37
C GLY A 169 35.69 10.61 -21.30
N TRP A 170 35.51 9.36 -21.71
CA TRP A 170 36.39 8.70 -22.67
C TRP A 170 36.32 9.35 -24.06
N VAL A 171 35.12 9.60 -24.60
CA VAL A 171 34.94 10.28 -25.89
C VAL A 171 35.50 11.70 -25.83
N ALA A 172 35.19 12.47 -24.79
CA ALA A 172 35.69 13.83 -24.61
C ALA A 172 37.22 13.87 -24.53
N ARG A 173 37.84 12.94 -23.77
CA ARG A 173 39.31 12.83 -23.69
C ARG A 173 39.92 12.43 -25.03
N ARG A 174 39.32 11.49 -25.75
CA ARG A 174 39.78 11.07 -27.09
C ARG A 174 39.72 12.23 -28.09
N GLU A 175 38.62 12.98 -28.10
CA GLU A 175 38.45 14.14 -28.97
C GLU A 175 39.44 15.27 -28.63
N ALA A 176 39.66 15.55 -27.35
CA ALA A 176 40.67 16.52 -26.91
C ALA A 176 42.09 16.12 -27.34
N ARG A 177 42.45 14.83 -27.23
CA ARG A 177 43.76 14.31 -27.69
C ARG A 177 43.93 14.40 -29.20
N ARG A 178 42.88 14.13 -29.98
CA ARG A 178 42.88 14.30 -31.44
C ARG A 178 43.10 15.75 -31.85
N ARG A 179 42.37 16.69 -31.24
CA ARG A 179 42.54 18.13 -31.49
C ARG A 179 43.94 18.63 -31.11
N ALA A 180 44.53 18.07 -30.07
CA ALA A 180 45.90 18.37 -29.65
C ALA A 180 46.99 17.71 -30.51
N GLY A 181 46.64 16.95 -31.56
CA GLY A 181 47.62 16.28 -32.43
C GLY A 181 48.39 15.14 -31.76
N LEU A 182 47.90 14.63 -30.62
CA LEU A 182 48.59 13.62 -29.81
C LEU A 182 48.30 12.17 -30.26
N ASP A 183 47.40 11.99 -31.22
CA ASP A 183 47.05 10.69 -31.78
C ASP A 183 47.78 10.50 -33.13
N LYS A 184 48.74 9.57 -33.19
CA LYS A 184 49.37 9.15 -34.45
C LYS A 184 48.40 8.23 -35.23
N PRO A 185 48.26 8.37 -36.55
CA PRO A 185 47.46 7.44 -37.34
C PRO A 185 48.03 6.03 -37.19
N ARG A 186 47.18 5.07 -36.78
CA ARG A 186 47.56 3.66 -36.80
C ARG A 186 47.42 3.20 -38.26
N PRO A 187 48.47 2.65 -38.89
CA PRO A 187 48.36 2.15 -40.26
C PRO A 187 47.28 1.06 -40.33
N PRO A 188 46.53 0.97 -41.45
CA PRO A 188 45.55 -0.10 -41.64
C PRO A 188 46.24 -1.45 -41.46
N VAL A 189 45.68 -2.32 -40.62
CA VAL A 189 46.14 -3.70 -40.54
C VAL A 189 45.57 -4.41 -41.77
N ASP A 190 46.43 -4.71 -42.73
CA ASP A 190 46.06 -5.49 -43.91
C ASP A 190 45.78 -6.93 -43.48
N ARG A 191 44.48 -7.29 -43.45
CA ARG A 191 44.01 -8.62 -43.06
C ARG A 191 44.10 -9.62 -44.22
N ALA A 192 44.54 -9.20 -45.42
CA ALA A 192 44.74 -10.07 -46.57
C ALA A 192 46.11 -10.78 -46.58
N ALA A 193 47.01 -10.46 -45.64
CA ALA A 193 48.34 -11.06 -45.52
C ALA A 193 48.40 -12.20 -44.49
N GLU A 194 47.31 -12.94 -44.27
CA GLU A 194 47.35 -14.15 -43.45
C GLU A 194 47.90 -15.31 -44.31
N PRO A 195 49.05 -15.93 -43.95
CA PRO A 195 49.62 -17.01 -44.75
C PRO A 195 48.70 -18.24 -44.67
N ALA A 196 48.36 -18.81 -45.84
CA ALA A 196 47.57 -20.03 -45.93
C ALA A 196 48.24 -21.19 -45.16
N PRO A 197 47.47 -22.03 -44.45
CA PRO A 197 48.03 -23.15 -43.71
C PRO A 197 48.66 -24.17 -44.67
N SER A 198 49.90 -24.55 -44.39
CA SER A 198 50.63 -25.59 -45.13
C SER A 198 49.92 -26.94 -44.99
N ALA A 199 49.61 -27.57 -46.12
CA ALA A 199 49.03 -28.92 -46.17
C ALA A 199 50.03 -29.99 -45.66
N PRO A 200 49.57 -31.03 -44.96
CA PRO A 200 50.43 -32.10 -44.47
C PRO A 200 50.83 -33.06 -45.61
N VAL A 201 52.05 -33.60 -45.53
CA VAL A 201 52.55 -34.72 -46.35
C VAL A 201 52.19 -36.03 -45.69
#